data_AF-A0ABC9F1Z9-F1
#
_entry.id   AF-A0ABC9F1Z9-F1
#
_cell.length_a   1.000
_cell.length_b   1.000
_cell.length_c   1.000
_cell.angle_alpha   90.00
_cell.angle_beta   90.00
_cell.angle_gamma   90.00
#
_symmetry.space_group_name_H-M   'P 1'
#
loop_
_entity.id
_entity.type
_entity.pdbx_description
1 polymer ?
#
loop_
_entity_poly.entity_id
_entity_poly.type
_entity_poly.pdbx_seq_one_letter_code
_entity_poly.pdbx_strand_id
1 'polypeptide(L)'
;MADREEDEELQMALRMSLQGSPPAQPEPKRSKPPQSPAAESPEAEARRKQRELMAAAAEKRLRAAASPGPFSVAPSSPPPPQPEPAPVEPAPAPEAAREETAEPEPEPTGVHMEEAKEPEVEEEVEEEEEGEELPPDVAEKLWAMVFGGGVSKAVLAQWSNQGIRFSSDPETTMGLVQHEGGPCGVLATVQAYVLKYLLFFSDDLSNPEVSNPLYTLGQRRFSQSSFVAGDDFSSLTDDRKTRALVHAMVEILFLCGTGRRAVVASMARVNHGKNDAVLEGLSVESAMDLHKVLRISTFTSRKDAFDILLANIPLFESRLGAMLFLISALLSRGLEYIQADRDDPSQPLVTAPFGHASQEIVNLLLCGEAVPNVFDGKMDLGGGMSLKGIPNNVEVGFLTLLESLNLCKVGQYLKCPKWPIWVVGSESHYTVLFALNPNVQEENELEERESRIRRAFDAQDQSGGGGFISVEGFRQVLRDTDINFPSDKLEDLCNAGIIVWSEFWQALLQLDKRAGGMKDPTGLMGKKQFTIFHFNGIAKSVLNGNASVGGSVPIQRPRLCKLNVTVPPRWNQDEYLADVVSSSTSGSKDDSILSLAPPVQTSQHAPLVDCIRTRWPRAVCSWAGDMPSIV
;
A
#
# COMPACT_ATOMS: atom_id res chain seq x y z
N MET A 1 16.64 -58.98 -30.33
CA MET A 1 16.65 -59.99 -29.24
C MET A 1 17.21 -59.42 -27.93
N ALA A 2 17.53 -58.12 -27.84
CA ALA A 2 17.86 -57.44 -26.58
C ALA A 2 16.67 -56.55 -26.11
N ASP A 3 15.91 -55.96 -27.02
CA ASP A 3 14.74 -55.12 -26.68
C ASP A 3 13.49 -55.88 -26.18
N ARG A 4 13.60 -57.19 -25.92
CA ARG A 4 12.47 -58.01 -25.43
C ARG A 4 12.66 -58.48 -23.98
N GLU A 5 13.89 -58.43 -23.46
CA GLU A 5 14.20 -58.79 -22.08
C GLU A 5 14.01 -57.59 -21.13
N GLU A 6 14.32 -56.36 -21.59
CA GLU A 6 14.13 -55.13 -20.78
C GLU A 6 12.64 -54.82 -20.53
N ASP A 7 11.76 -55.16 -21.47
CA ASP A 7 10.31 -54.92 -21.36
C ASP A 7 9.61 -55.95 -20.42
N GLU A 8 10.20 -57.14 -20.26
CA GLU A 8 9.71 -58.17 -19.34
C GLU A 8 10.16 -57.90 -17.89
N GLU A 9 11.37 -57.37 -17.67
CA GLU A 9 11.84 -56.96 -16.33
C GLU A 9 11.05 -55.76 -15.79
N LEU A 10 10.70 -54.79 -16.65
CA LEU A 10 9.91 -53.62 -16.26
C LEU A 10 8.46 -54.02 -15.88
N GLN A 11 7.87 -54.98 -16.58
CA GLN A 11 6.55 -55.53 -16.24
C GLN A 11 6.58 -56.42 -14.99
N MET A 12 7.69 -57.10 -14.72
CA MET A 12 7.87 -57.92 -13.51
C MET A 12 8.00 -57.02 -12.26
N ALA A 13 8.71 -55.90 -12.37
CA ALA A 13 8.83 -54.90 -11.29
C ALA A 13 7.49 -54.23 -10.95
N LEU A 14 6.63 -53.96 -11.95
CA LEU A 14 5.30 -53.40 -11.74
C LEU A 14 4.32 -54.40 -11.09
N ARG A 15 4.46 -55.71 -11.34
CA ARG A 15 3.66 -56.75 -10.67
C ARG A 15 4.05 -56.96 -9.21
N MET A 16 5.32 -56.76 -8.85
CA MET A 16 5.80 -56.97 -7.47
C MET A 16 5.49 -55.81 -6.52
N SER A 17 5.14 -54.62 -7.04
CA SER A 17 4.72 -53.47 -6.23
C SER A 17 3.23 -53.52 -5.84
N LEU A 18 2.44 -54.37 -6.49
CA LEU A 18 1.01 -54.53 -6.30
C LEU A 18 0.66 -55.96 -5.88
N GLN A 19 1.00 -56.36 -4.63
CA GLN A 19 0.20 -57.21 -3.71
C GLN A 19 1.04 -58.08 -2.75
N GLY A 20 0.69 -57.97 -1.45
CA GLY A 20 0.97 -58.94 -0.38
C GLY A 20 1.28 -58.24 0.95
N SER A 21 0.57 -58.43 2.07
CA SER A 21 0.06 -59.72 2.56
C SER A 21 -1.10 -59.62 3.59
N PRO A 22 -1.93 -60.69 3.75
CA PRO A 22 -3.03 -60.86 4.75
C PRO A 22 -2.56 -61.67 6.01
N PRO A 23 -3.39 -62.14 7.00
CA PRO A 23 -4.87 -62.12 7.17
C PRO A 23 -5.49 -61.76 8.57
N ALA A 24 -6.75 -61.27 8.52
CA ALA A 24 -7.97 -61.43 9.36
C ALA A 24 -8.04 -61.39 10.93
N GLN A 25 -8.70 -60.31 11.42
CA GLN A 25 -9.91 -60.21 12.32
C GLN A 25 -9.79 -60.38 13.87
N PRO A 26 -10.64 -59.72 14.72
CA PRO A 26 -12.07 -59.37 14.50
C PRO A 26 -12.55 -57.93 14.85
N GLU A 27 -13.65 -57.51 14.21
CA GLU A 27 -14.40 -56.27 14.51
C GLU A 27 -15.18 -56.34 15.84
N PRO A 28 -15.51 -55.19 16.46
CA PRO A 28 -16.92 -54.78 16.36
C PRO A 28 -17.20 -53.26 16.28
N LYS A 29 -18.29 -52.96 15.55
CA LYS A 29 -19.27 -51.85 15.70
C LYS A 29 -18.94 -50.46 15.13
N ARG A 30 -19.18 -50.39 13.82
CA ARG A 30 -19.70 -49.29 12.98
C ARG A 30 -20.52 -48.21 13.72
N SER A 31 -20.07 -46.96 13.59
CA SER A 31 -20.93 -45.78 13.51
C SER A 31 -20.58 -44.98 12.23
N LYS A 32 -21.58 -44.27 11.70
CA LYS A 32 -21.80 -43.88 10.29
C LYS A 32 -20.66 -43.11 9.58
N PRO A 33 -20.55 -43.21 8.23
CA PRO A 33 -19.59 -42.43 7.45
C PRO A 33 -19.94 -40.92 7.49
N PRO A 34 -18.93 -40.01 7.47
CA PRO A 34 -19.17 -38.60 7.21
C PRO A 34 -19.71 -38.44 5.79
N GLN A 35 -20.63 -37.48 5.65
CA GLN A 35 -21.27 -37.12 4.38
C GLN A 35 -20.24 -36.76 3.32
N SER A 36 -20.57 -37.08 2.06
CA SER A 36 -19.88 -36.64 0.84
C SER A 36 -19.45 -35.16 0.95
N PRO A 37 -18.23 -34.79 0.49
CA PRO A 37 -17.84 -33.39 0.47
C PRO A 37 -18.87 -32.63 -0.36
N ALA A 38 -19.43 -31.57 0.22
CA ALA A 38 -20.33 -30.68 -0.49
C ALA A 38 -19.66 -30.26 -1.81
N ALA A 39 -20.43 -30.27 -2.90
CA ALA A 39 -19.97 -29.70 -4.16
C ALA A 39 -19.44 -28.29 -3.88
N GLU A 40 -18.21 -28.04 -4.29
CA GLU A 40 -17.53 -26.76 -4.13
C GLU A 40 -18.41 -25.67 -4.76
N SER A 41 -18.64 -24.56 -4.04
CA SER A 41 -19.42 -23.43 -4.59
C SER A 41 -18.75 -22.95 -5.88
N PRO A 42 -19.50 -22.54 -6.92
CA PRO A 42 -18.94 -21.95 -8.14
C PRO A 42 -17.96 -20.80 -7.84
N GLU A 43 -18.18 -20.09 -6.74
CA GLU A 43 -17.32 -19.00 -6.28
C GLU A 43 -15.98 -19.49 -5.70
N ALA A 44 -15.98 -20.63 -4.99
CA ALA A 44 -14.76 -21.25 -4.48
C ALA A 44 -13.92 -21.87 -5.61
N GLU A 45 -14.57 -22.48 -6.59
CA GLU A 45 -13.91 -22.98 -7.80
C GLU A 45 -13.31 -21.85 -8.65
N ALA A 46 -14.02 -20.71 -8.77
CA ALA A 46 -13.51 -19.51 -9.44
C ALA A 46 -12.29 -18.92 -8.71
N ARG A 47 -12.31 -18.84 -7.37
CA ARG A 47 -11.18 -18.39 -6.55
C ARG A 47 -9.97 -19.32 -6.68
N ARG A 48 -10.19 -20.64 -6.77
CA ARG A 48 -9.10 -21.60 -7.01
C ARG A 48 -8.49 -21.43 -8.40
N LYS A 49 -9.31 -21.31 -9.44
CA LYS A 49 -8.85 -21.03 -10.82
C LYS A 49 -8.11 -19.69 -10.91
N GLN A 50 -8.55 -18.68 -10.16
CA GLN A 50 -7.87 -17.38 -10.04
C GLN A 50 -6.47 -17.52 -9.41
N ARG A 51 -6.32 -18.33 -8.36
CA ARG A 51 -5.02 -18.66 -7.75
C ARG A 51 -4.09 -19.38 -8.72
N GLU A 52 -4.60 -20.36 -9.46
CA GLU A 52 -3.83 -21.12 -10.44
C GLU A 52 -3.37 -20.23 -11.61
N LEU A 53 -4.21 -19.30 -12.07
CA LEU A 53 -3.87 -18.33 -13.12
C LEU A 53 -2.82 -17.31 -12.68
N MET A 54 -2.93 -16.77 -11.46
CA MET A 54 -1.92 -15.84 -10.94
C MET A 54 -0.59 -16.53 -10.69
N ALA A 55 -0.60 -17.75 -10.14
CA ALA A 55 0.59 -18.56 -9.95
C ALA A 55 1.27 -18.88 -11.31
N ALA A 56 0.48 -19.26 -12.32
CA ALA A 56 0.99 -19.50 -13.66
C ALA A 56 1.54 -18.22 -14.33
N ALA A 57 0.91 -17.06 -14.11
CA ALA A 57 1.40 -15.78 -14.62
C ALA A 57 2.72 -15.35 -13.95
N ALA A 58 2.84 -15.56 -12.63
CA ALA A 58 4.08 -15.33 -11.90
C ALA A 58 5.19 -16.29 -12.34
N GLU A 59 4.89 -17.58 -12.53
CA GLU A 59 5.85 -18.57 -13.01
C GLU A 59 6.29 -18.30 -14.45
N LYS A 60 5.38 -17.84 -15.33
CA LYS A 60 5.70 -17.48 -16.71
C LYS A 60 6.63 -16.26 -16.78
N ARG A 61 6.47 -15.27 -15.88
CA ARG A 61 7.39 -14.12 -15.77
C ARG A 61 8.79 -14.57 -15.34
N LEU A 62 8.89 -15.51 -14.39
CA LEU A 62 10.16 -16.07 -13.95
C LEU A 62 10.85 -16.92 -15.04
N ARG A 63 10.09 -17.71 -15.82
CA ARG A 63 10.65 -18.52 -16.93
C ARG A 63 11.09 -17.70 -18.13
N ALA A 64 10.39 -16.59 -18.44
CA ALA A 64 10.78 -15.69 -19.52
C ALA A 64 12.13 -15.00 -19.22
N ALA A 65 12.42 -14.72 -17.95
CA ALA A 65 13.70 -14.17 -17.50
C ALA A 65 14.88 -15.16 -17.53
N ALA A 66 14.62 -16.46 -17.71
CA ALA A 66 15.64 -17.53 -17.62
C ALA A 66 16.21 -18.00 -18.97
N SER A 67 15.85 -17.37 -20.10
CA SER A 67 16.33 -17.77 -21.45
C SER A 67 17.40 -16.81 -22.00
N PRO A 68 18.69 -17.17 -22.01
CA PRO A 68 19.72 -16.33 -22.62
C PRO A 68 19.81 -16.58 -24.13
N GLY A 69 19.55 -15.55 -24.94
CA GLY A 69 19.93 -15.51 -26.36
C GLY A 69 21.34 -14.94 -26.53
N PRO A 70 22.17 -15.43 -27.46
CA PRO A 70 23.56 -15.00 -27.58
C PRO A 70 23.66 -13.75 -28.45
N PHE A 71 24.14 -12.63 -27.91
CA PHE A 71 24.66 -11.54 -28.74
C PHE A 71 25.99 -10.96 -28.21
N SER A 72 26.88 -10.76 -29.17
CA SER A 72 28.30 -10.43 -29.06
C SER A 72 28.55 -9.03 -28.49
N VAL A 73 29.54 -8.94 -27.60
CA VAL A 73 30.02 -7.71 -26.96
C VAL A 73 30.99 -6.98 -27.89
N ALA A 74 30.85 -5.65 -28.01
CA ALA A 74 31.93 -4.75 -28.40
C ALA A 74 32.03 -3.61 -27.34
N PRO A 75 33.23 -3.23 -26.88
CA PRO A 75 33.37 -2.26 -25.78
C PRO A 75 33.27 -0.83 -26.33
N SER A 76 32.38 -0.01 -25.75
CA SER A 76 32.41 1.44 -25.94
C SER A 76 32.76 2.13 -24.63
N SER A 77 33.83 2.91 -24.66
CA SER A 77 34.34 3.73 -23.55
C SER A 77 33.42 4.93 -23.29
N PRO A 78 33.38 5.48 -22.06
CA PRO A 78 32.50 6.60 -21.73
C PRO A 78 33.00 7.92 -22.35
N PRO A 79 32.11 8.83 -22.79
CA PRO A 79 32.49 10.17 -23.21
C PRO A 79 32.80 11.08 -22.00
N PRO A 80 33.66 12.10 -22.16
CA PRO A 80 34.08 12.99 -21.07
C PRO A 80 32.97 13.97 -20.65
N PRO A 81 33.02 14.49 -19.40
CA PRO A 81 32.01 15.41 -18.89
C PRO A 81 32.10 16.78 -19.57
N GLN A 82 30.95 17.33 -19.97
CA GLN A 82 30.84 18.70 -20.48
C GLN A 82 30.60 19.71 -19.34
N PRO A 83 31.11 20.95 -19.46
CA PRO A 83 31.25 21.89 -18.34
C PRO A 83 29.96 22.65 -18.00
N GLU A 84 29.79 22.96 -16.72
CA GLU A 84 28.71 23.79 -16.16
C GLU A 84 28.72 25.23 -16.72
N PRO A 85 27.55 25.86 -16.95
CA PRO A 85 27.49 27.29 -17.21
C PRO A 85 27.41 28.09 -15.90
N ALA A 86 28.22 29.16 -15.84
CA ALA A 86 28.30 30.13 -14.74
C ALA A 86 27.09 31.10 -14.69
N PRO A 87 26.87 31.82 -13.57
CA PRO A 87 25.65 32.58 -13.32
C PRO A 87 25.65 33.95 -14.00
N VAL A 88 24.48 34.39 -14.48
CA VAL A 88 24.28 35.70 -15.11
C VAL A 88 23.57 36.64 -14.11
N GLU A 89 24.17 37.79 -13.83
CA GLU A 89 23.61 38.90 -13.03
C GLU A 89 22.47 39.63 -13.77
N PRO A 90 21.51 40.25 -13.05
CA PRO A 90 20.40 40.97 -13.66
C PRO A 90 20.74 42.44 -13.93
N ALA A 91 20.28 42.96 -15.07
CA ALA A 91 20.30 44.38 -15.43
C ALA A 91 18.86 44.96 -15.45
N PRO A 92 18.69 46.29 -15.32
CA PRO A 92 17.60 46.91 -14.55
C PRO A 92 16.35 47.30 -15.37
N ALA A 93 15.28 47.60 -14.63
CA ALA A 93 13.96 48.04 -15.12
C ALA A 93 13.98 49.43 -15.81
N PRO A 94 13.04 49.71 -16.72
CA PRO A 94 12.81 51.07 -17.19
C PRO A 94 11.61 51.74 -16.48
N GLU A 95 11.82 53.03 -16.17
CA GLU A 95 10.86 53.99 -15.63
C GLU A 95 9.80 54.45 -16.64
N ALA A 96 8.74 55.02 -16.07
CA ALA A 96 7.57 55.59 -16.70
C ALA A 96 7.84 56.79 -17.62
N ALA A 97 7.00 56.94 -18.65
CA ALA A 97 6.71 58.22 -19.27
C ALA A 97 5.20 58.35 -19.54
N ARG A 98 4.67 59.49 -19.09
CA ARG A 98 3.31 59.98 -19.24
C ARG A 98 3.05 60.43 -20.67
N GLU A 99 1.84 60.25 -21.18
CA GLU A 99 1.25 61.18 -22.14
C GLU A 99 -0.28 61.24 -21.97
N GLU A 100 -0.76 62.46 -21.74
CA GLU A 100 -2.14 62.89 -21.64
C GLU A 100 -2.76 63.04 -23.03
N THR A 101 -4.03 62.69 -23.23
CA THR A 101 -4.90 63.44 -24.17
C THR A 101 -6.38 63.28 -23.81
N ALA A 102 -6.92 64.39 -23.27
CA ALA A 102 -8.24 65.01 -23.37
C ALA A 102 -9.47 64.26 -23.93
N GLU A 103 -10.54 64.32 -23.12
CA GLU A 103 -11.96 64.22 -23.49
C GLU A 103 -12.43 65.40 -24.37
N PRO A 104 -13.56 65.24 -25.07
CA PRO A 104 -14.61 66.25 -24.90
C PRO A 104 -16.03 65.68 -24.72
N GLU A 105 -16.80 66.40 -23.89
CA GLU A 105 -18.22 66.25 -23.57
C GLU A 105 -19.19 66.79 -24.67
N PRO A 106 -20.53 66.59 -24.54
CA PRO A 106 -21.46 66.34 -25.64
C PRO A 106 -22.42 67.48 -25.99
N GLU A 107 -23.34 67.21 -26.95
CA GLU A 107 -24.77 67.64 -27.07
C GLU A 107 -25.20 67.96 -28.53
N PRO A 108 -26.51 68.03 -28.89
CA PRO A 108 -27.53 66.99 -28.81
C PRO A 108 -28.36 66.92 -30.13
N THR A 109 -29.48 66.18 -30.11
CA THR A 109 -30.72 66.29 -30.94
C THR A 109 -31.06 65.10 -31.86
N GLY A 110 -32.33 64.67 -31.77
CA GLY A 110 -33.00 63.93 -32.85
C GLY A 110 -33.86 62.75 -32.39
N VAL A 111 -35.07 63.04 -31.93
CA VAL A 111 -36.12 62.06 -31.59
C VAL A 111 -36.64 61.38 -32.86
N HIS A 112 -36.79 60.05 -32.85
CA HIS A 112 -37.87 59.35 -33.57
C HIS A 112 -38.18 58.01 -32.88
N MET A 113 -39.42 57.88 -32.39
CA MET A 113 -40.03 56.64 -31.92
C MET A 113 -40.54 55.84 -33.12
N GLU A 114 -40.20 54.56 -33.19
CA GLU A 114 -40.99 53.55 -33.90
C GLU A 114 -40.96 52.26 -33.07
N GLU A 115 -42.14 51.72 -32.80
CA GLU A 115 -42.38 50.48 -32.08
C GLU A 115 -41.84 49.27 -32.84
N ALA A 116 -41.03 48.44 -32.20
CA ALA A 116 -40.72 47.10 -32.68
C ALA A 116 -40.48 46.13 -31.52
N LYS A 117 -41.44 45.21 -31.34
CA LYS A 117 -41.33 43.82 -30.84
C LYS A 117 -40.09 43.47 -30.00
N GLU A 118 -40.34 43.09 -28.74
CA GLU A 118 -39.43 42.30 -27.91
C GLU A 118 -38.96 41.04 -28.67
N PRO A 119 -37.64 40.84 -28.85
CA PRO A 119 -37.08 39.51 -28.91
C PRO A 119 -36.64 39.12 -27.49
N GLU A 120 -37.17 38.01 -26.99
CA GLU A 120 -36.53 37.25 -25.91
C GLU A 120 -35.11 36.93 -26.37
N VAL A 121 -34.13 37.65 -25.83
CA VAL A 121 -32.72 37.26 -25.93
C VAL A 121 -32.55 36.19 -24.87
N GLU A 122 -32.61 34.94 -25.29
CA GLU A 122 -31.88 33.88 -24.61
C GLU A 122 -30.42 34.34 -24.59
N GLU A 123 -29.95 34.86 -23.44
CA GLU A 123 -28.52 34.97 -23.18
C GLU A 123 -27.97 33.55 -23.19
N GLU A 124 -27.54 33.10 -24.36
CA GLU A 124 -26.49 32.10 -24.47
C GLU A 124 -25.26 32.72 -23.81
N VAL A 125 -25.14 32.49 -22.49
CA VAL A 125 -23.87 32.62 -21.80
C VAL A 125 -22.97 31.59 -22.47
N GLU A 126 -22.12 32.03 -23.40
CA GLU A 126 -20.94 31.28 -23.81
C GLU A 126 -20.05 31.15 -22.56
N GLU A 127 -20.37 30.19 -21.70
CA GLU A 127 -19.55 29.80 -20.57
C GLU A 127 -18.29 29.14 -21.12
N GLU A 128 -17.14 29.78 -20.93
CA GLU A 128 -15.83 29.25 -21.31
C GLU A 128 -15.66 27.85 -20.69
N GLU A 129 -15.64 26.80 -21.52
CA GLU A 129 -15.29 25.45 -21.07
C GLU A 129 -13.85 25.49 -20.51
N GLU A 130 -13.70 25.57 -19.19
CA GLU A 130 -12.38 25.55 -18.53
C GLU A 130 -11.70 24.19 -18.72
N GLY A 131 -10.87 24.08 -19.76
CA GLY A 131 -9.97 22.95 -19.98
C GLY A 131 -9.79 22.60 -21.45
N GLU A 132 -8.62 22.06 -21.79
CA GLU A 132 -8.32 21.63 -23.15
C GLU A 132 -8.96 20.26 -23.43
N GLU A 133 -9.41 20.03 -24.66
CA GLU A 133 -9.86 18.70 -25.07
C GLU A 133 -8.69 17.71 -25.04
N LEU A 134 -8.93 16.49 -24.55
CA LEU A 134 -7.92 15.43 -24.59
C LEU A 134 -7.58 15.09 -26.04
N PRO A 135 -6.33 15.24 -26.52
CA PRO A 135 -6.02 14.96 -27.92
C PRO A 135 -6.37 13.51 -28.31
N PRO A 136 -6.92 13.24 -29.52
CA PRO A 136 -7.36 11.90 -29.90
C PRO A 136 -6.30 10.82 -29.79
N ASP A 137 -5.05 11.13 -30.15
CA ASP A 137 -3.93 10.18 -30.07
C ASP A 137 -3.55 9.85 -28.63
N VAL A 138 -3.64 10.84 -27.73
CA VAL A 138 -3.43 10.65 -26.29
C VAL A 138 -4.57 9.83 -25.70
N ALA A 139 -5.82 10.04 -26.13
CA ALA A 139 -6.97 9.24 -25.72
C ALA A 139 -6.83 7.77 -26.12
N GLU A 140 -6.37 7.49 -27.35
CA GLU A 140 -6.10 6.13 -27.82
C GLU A 140 -4.99 5.44 -27.01
N LYS A 141 -3.86 6.13 -26.79
CA LYS A 141 -2.75 5.62 -25.97
C LYS A 141 -3.19 5.35 -24.53
N LEU A 142 -3.92 6.29 -23.93
CA LEU A 142 -4.44 6.17 -22.57
C LEU A 142 -5.40 4.99 -22.46
N TRP A 143 -6.36 4.86 -23.38
CA TRP A 143 -7.30 3.75 -23.39
C TRP A 143 -6.60 2.40 -23.52
N ALA A 144 -5.68 2.28 -24.47
CA ALA A 144 -4.90 1.07 -24.68
C ALA A 144 -4.04 0.71 -23.46
N MET A 145 -3.45 1.71 -22.79
CA MET A 145 -2.63 1.52 -21.60
C MET A 145 -3.47 1.08 -20.39
N VAL A 146 -4.62 1.70 -20.16
CA VAL A 146 -5.47 1.42 -19.00
C VAL A 146 -6.23 0.12 -19.19
N PHE A 147 -6.96 -0.02 -20.30
CA PHE A 147 -7.90 -1.13 -20.51
C PHE A 147 -7.44 -2.15 -21.56
N GLY A 148 -6.51 -1.79 -22.45
CA GLY A 148 -6.10 -2.67 -23.55
C GLY A 148 -7.28 -3.09 -24.44
N GLY A 149 -7.17 -4.25 -25.07
CA GLY A 149 -8.22 -4.80 -25.96
C GLY A 149 -9.12 -5.87 -25.33
N GLY A 150 -8.83 -6.30 -24.10
CA GLY A 150 -9.42 -7.50 -23.48
C GLY A 150 -10.41 -7.26 -22.34
N VAL A 151 -10.71 -6.00 -22.02
CA VAL A 151 -11.58 -5.64 -20.89
C VAL A 151 -13.05 -5.80 -21.26
N SER A 152 -13.83 -6.44 -20.39
CA SER A 152 -15.27 -6.64 -20.59
C SER A 152 -16.08 -5.38 -20.23
N LYS A 153 -17.30 -5.26 -20.77
CA LYS A 153 -18.24 -4.18 -20.39
C LYS A 153 -18.53 -4.16 -18.89
N ALA A 154 -18.55 -5.32 -18.23
CA ALA A 154 -18.76 -5.40 -16.79
C ALA A 154 -17.62 -4.75 -16.01
N VAL A 155 -16.37 -4.94 -16.42
CA VAL A 155 -15.21 -4.27 -15.81
C VAL A 155 -15.24 -2.76 -16.08
N LEU A 156 -15.57 -2.34 -17.30
CA LEU A 156 -15.75 -0.90 -17.59
C LEU A 156 -16.84 -0.28 -16.71
N ALA A 157 -17.95 -0.99 -16.48
CA ALA A 157 -19.00 -0.54 -15.58
C ALA A 157 -18.51 -0.43 -14.12
N GLN A 158 -17.71 -1.39 -13.63
CA GLN A 158 -17.14 -1.34 -12.27
C GLN A 158 -16.28 -0.07 -12.05
N TRP A 159 -15.44 0.26 -13.04
CA TRP A 159 -14.61 1.47 -12.99
C TRP A 159 -15.44 2.74 -13.20
N SER A 160 -16.40 2.68 -14.13
CA SER A 160 -17.21 3.84 -14.48
C SER A 160 -18.21 4.20 -13.39
N ASN A 161 -18.66 3.26 -12.57
CA ASN A 161 -19.67 3.46 -11.54
C ASN A 161 -19.11 3.78 -10.15
N GLN A 162 -17.80 3.98 -10.04
CA GLN A 162 -17.16 4.30 -8.77
C GLN A 162 -16.74 5.77 -8.68
N GLY A 163 -17.26 6.45 -7.66
CA GLY A 163 -16.80 7.77 -7.22
C GLY A 163 -15.89 7.70 -6.00
N ILE A 164 -15.37 8.84 -5.57
CA ILE A 164 -14.51 8.98 -4.39
C ILE A 164 -15.34 9.62 -3.26
N ARG A 165 -16.31 8.88 -2.72
CA ARG A 165 -17.28 9.38 -1.73
C ARG A 165 -16.99 8.86 -0.34
N PHE A 166 -17.19 9.71 0.68
CA PHE A 166 -17.16 9.30 2.08
C PHE A 166 -18.38 8.46 2.47
N SER A 167 -18.20 7.62 3.50
CA SER A 167 -19.29 6.86 4.11
C SER A 167 -20.29 7.78 4.81
N SER A 168 -21.57 7.51 4.60
CA SER A 168 -22.67 8.14 5.35
C SER A 168 -22.88 7.50 6.73
N ASP A 169 -22.24 6.36 7.02
CA ASP A 169 -22.31 5.71 8.34
C ASP A 169 -21.44 6.48 9.35
N PRO A 170 -22.00 6.93 10.50
CA PRO A 170 -21.24 7.62 11.55
C PRO A 170 -20.00 6.86 12.05
N GLU A 171 -20.02 5.52 12.04
CA GLU A 171 -18.89 4.69 12.50
C GLU A 171 -17.72 4.69 11.51
N THR A 172 -17.98 5.00 10.24
CA THR A 172 -16.98 4.94 9.16
C THR A 172 -16.91 6.21 8.33
N THR A 173 -17.42 7.33 8.83
CA THR A 173 -17.55 8.60 8.08
C THR A 173 -16.22 9.16 7.57
N MET A 174 -15.10 8.78 8.20
CA MET A 174 -13.73 9.09 7.79
C MET A 174 -13.25 8.32 6.55
N GLY A 175 -14.00 7.32 6.11
CA GLY A 175 -13.59 6.33 5.13
C GLY A 175 -14.32 6.47 3.80
N LEU A 176 -13.60 6.29 2.70
CA LEU A 176 -14.14 6.23 1.34
C LEU A 176 -14.84 4.90 1.09
N VAL A 177 -16.04 4.95 0.50
CA VAL A 177 -16.86 3.75 0.21
C VAL A 177 -16.49 3.16 -1.13
N GLN A 178 -16.25 1.86 -1.14
CA GLN A 178 -16.13 1.07 -2.34
C GLN A 178 -17.43 0.30 -2.59
N HIS A 179 -18.01 0.52 -3.77
CA HIS A 179 -19.17 -0.22 -4.27
C HIS A 179 -18.74 -1.39 -5.15
N GLU A 180 -17.65 -1.24 -5.92
CA GLU A 180 -17.21 -2.18 -6.94
C GLU A 180 -15.77 -2.68 -6.70
N GLY A 181 -15.44 -3.91 -7.12
CA GLY A 181 -14.14 -4.56 -6.83
C GLY A 181 -12.93 -4.04 -7.62
N GLY A 182 -13.14 -3.37 -8.76
CA GLY A 182 -12.07 -2.96 -9.68
C GLY A 182 -11.16 -1.82 -9.18
N PRO A 183 -11.71 -0.61 -8.95
CA PRO A 183 -10.94 0.60 -8.60
C PRO A 183 -10.44 0.66 -7.15
N CYS A 184 -10.51 -0.44 -6.40
CA CYS A 184 -10.16 -0.50 -4.97
C CYS A 184 -8.73 -0.03 -4.65
N GLY A 185 -7.76 -0.31 -5.54
CA GLY A 185 -6.38 0.17 -5.37
C GLY A 185 -6.27 1.70 -5.41
N VAL A 186 -7.07 2.36 -6.25
CA VAL A 186 -7.15 3.83 -6.31
C VAL A 186 -7.82 4.37 -5.04
N LEU A 187 -8.94 3.78 -4.62
CA LEU A 187 -9.64 4.24 -3.41
C LEU A 187 -8.80 4.06 -2.14
N ALA A 188 -8.12 2.92 -1.97
CA ALA A 188 -7.32 2.65 -0.79
C ALA A 188 -6.10 3.58 -0.69
N THR A 189 -5.47 3.91 -1.82
CA THR A 189 -4.34 4.86 -1.85
C THR A 189 -4.81 6.28 -1.55
N VAL A 190 -5.91 6.74 -2.16
CA VAL A 190 -6.51 8.04 -1.83
C VAL A 190 -6.93 8.08 -0.35
N GLN A 191 -7.58 7.04 0.16
CA GLN A 191 -7.96 6.93 1.57
C GLN A 191 -6.75 7.05 2.49
N ALA A 192 -5.62 6.42 2.16
CA ALA A 192 -4.41 6.52 2.97
C ALA A 192 -3.90 7.97 3.07
N TYR A 193 -3.90 8.71 1.96
CA TYR A 193 -3.55 10.13 1.99
C TYR A 193 -4.61 11.01 2.69
N VAL A 194 -5.90 10.72 2.51
CA VAL A 194 -6.98 11.40 3.27
C VAL A 194 -6.74 11.26 4.77
N LEU A 195 -6.41 10.05 5.24
CA LEU A 195 -6.10 9.81 6.64
C LEU A 195 -4.88 10.58 7.12
N LYS A 196 -3.85 10.74 6.29
CA LYS A 196 -2.70 11.57 6.63
C LYS A 196 -3.17 12.98 7.01
N TYR A 197 -3.99 13.61 6.17
CA TYR A 197 -4.49 14.97 6.41
C TYR A 197 -5.46 15.06 7.59
N LEU A 198 -6.41 14.13 7.68
CA LEU A 198 -7.37 14.10 8.79
C LEU A 198 -6.67 13.90 10.14
N LEU A 199 -5.68 13.02 10.22
CA LEU A 199 -5.03 12.67 11.48
C LEU A 199 -3.94 13.65 11.89
N PHE A 200 -3.15 14.16 10.95
CA PHE A 200 -1.90 14.86 11.27
C PHE A 200 -1.86 16.33 10.83
N PHE A 201 -2.89 16.83 10.12
CA PHE A 201 -2.95 18.21 9.61
C PHE A 201 -4.31 18.88 9.83
N SER A 202 -5.09 18.40 10.81
CA SER A 202 -6.48 18.83 11.03
C SER A 202 -6.70 20.34 11.16
N ASP A 203 -5.74 21.08 11.70
CA ASP A 203 -5.88 22.52 11.98
C ASP A 203 -5.52 23.42 10.78
N ASP A 204 -4.82 22.88 9.76
CA ASP A 204 -4.28 23.67 8.66
C ASP A 204 -5.01 23.45 7.32
N LEU A 205 -6.09 22.64 7.27
CA LEU A 205 -6.75 22.24 6.01
C LEU A 205 -7.35 23.38 5.17
N SER A 206 -7.39 24.60 5.71
CA SER A 206 -7.77 25.80 4.94
C SER A 206 -6.61 26.38 4.12
N ASN A 207 -5.37 25.97 4.39
CA ASN A 207 -4.18 26.47 3.74
C ASN A 207 -3.73 25.52 2.60
N PRO A 208 -3.85 25.93 1.32
CA PRO A 208 -3.47 25.09 0.18
C PRO A 208 -2.00 24.64 0.17
N GLU A 209 -1.11 25.36 0.86
CA GLU A 209 0.31 25.01 0.95
C GLU A 209 0.62 23.81 1.85
N VAL A 210 -0.35 23.30 2.60
CA VAL A 210 -0.14 22.15 3.51
C VAL A 210 0.25 20.88 2.76
N SER A 211 -0.18 20.74 1.51
CA SER A 211 0.23 19.63 0.64
C SER A 211 1.67 19.73 0.15
N ASN A 212 2.40 20.79 0.47
CA ASN A 212 3.79 20.97 0.06
C ASN A 212 4.74 20.14 0.97
N PRO A 213 5.60 19.28 0.40
CA PRO A 213 6.61 18.52 1.15
C PRO A 213 7.55 19.41 2.00
N LEU A 214 7.79 20.65 1.57
CA LEU A 214 8.62 21.61 2.31
C LEU A 214 7.92 22.17 3.55
N TYR A 215 6.60 22.35 3.49
CA TYR A 215 5.78 22.76 4.65
C TYR A 215 5.80 21.68 5.74
N THR A 216 5.70 20.41 5.33
CA THR A 216 5.72 19.26 6.23
C THR A 216 7.06 19.04 6.96
N LEU A 217 8.19 19.48 6.38
CA LEU A 217 9.49 19.37 7.02
C LEU A 217 9.62 20.30 8.24
N GLY A 218 8.95 21.46 8.20
CA GLY A 218 8.90 22.43 9.30
C GLY A 218 8.13 21.93 10.52
N GLN A 219 7.02 21.21 10.31
CA GLN A 219 6.19 20.68 11.39
C GLN A 219 6.81 19.50 12.15
N ARG A 220 7.73 18.73 11.54
CA ARG A 220 8.48 17.66 12.25
C ARG A 220 9.24 18.17 13.48
N ARG A 221 9.67 19.44 13.50
CA ARG A 221 10.32 20.04 14.68
C ARG A 221 9.34 20.42 15.79
N PHE A 222 8.04 20.53 15.49
CA PHE A 222 7.00 20.84 16.47
C PHE A 222 6.26 19.58 16.97
N SER A 223 6.09 18.55 16.15
CA SER A 223 5.35 17.32 16.52
C SER A 223 6.16 16.32 17.36
N GLN A 224 7.42 16.60 17.68
CA GLN A 224 8.21 15.80 18.64
C GLN A 224 7.66 15.86 20.08
N SER A 225 6.69 16.72 20.38
CA SER A 225 5.92 16.65 21.63
C SER A 225 4.59 15.92 21.43
N SER A 226 4.59 14.61 21.73
CA SER A 226 3.41 13.84 22.16
C SER A 226 2.08 14.04 21.39
N PHE A 227 2.10 14.31 20.09
CA PHE A 227 0.86 14.45 19.32
C PHE A 227 0.28 13.06 19.03
N VAL A 228 -0.88 12.77 19.62
CA VAL A 228 -1.67 11.57 19.35
C VAL A 228 -2.97 12.07 18.73
N ALA A 229 -3.27 11.66 17.49
CA ALA A 229 -4.54 12.00 16.87
C ALA A 229 -5.70 11.43 17.72
N GLY A 230 -6.80 12.18 17.85
CA GLY A 230 -7.99 11.71 18.56
C GLY A 230 -8.65 10.53 17.86
N ASP A 231 -9.26 9.61 18.60
CA ASP A 231 -10.00 8.46 18.04
C ASP A 231 -11.49 8.74 17.78
N ASP A 232 -11.93 10.00 17.94
CA ASP A 232 -13.30 10.43 17.67
C ASP A 232 -13.49 10.91 16.21
N PHE A 233 -13.76 9.96 15.32
CA PHE A 233 -14.09 10.22 13.92
C PHE A 233 -15.49 10.80 13.72
N SER A 234 -16.37 10.74 14.71
CA SER A 234 -17.76 11.22 14.58
C SER A 234 -17.87 12.75 14.54
N SER A 235 -16.85 13.44 15.04
CA SER A 235 -16.73 14.90 15.04
C SER A 235 -16.27 15.50 13.71
N LEU A 236 -15.99 14.67 12.70
CA LEU A 236 -15.51 15.13 11.39
C LEU A 236 -16.64 15.76 10.57
N THR A 237 -16.56 17.08 10.40
CA THR A 237 -17.44 17.83 9.51
C THR A 237 -17.19 17.48 8.04
N ASP A 238 -18.21 17.60 7.19
CA ASP A 238 -18.08 17.37 5.74
C ASP A 238 -17.03 18.28 5.09
N ASP A 239 -16.96 19.57 5.44
CA ASP A 239 -15.94 20.50 4.91
C ASP A 239 -14.50 20.01 5.21
N ARG A 240 -14.21 19.56 6.43
CA ARG A 240 -12.91 18.98 6.79
C ARG A 240 -12.58 17.73 5.97
N LYS A 241 -13.55 16.84 5.75
CA LYS A 241 -13.38 15.62 4.93
C LYS A 241 -13.10 15.98 3.47
N THR A 242 -13.88 16.89 2.91
CA THR A 242 -13.71 17.41 1.55
C THR A 242 -12.34 18.05 1.36
N ARG A 243 -11.90 18.94 2.26
CA ARG A 243 -10.57 19.57 2.17
C ARG A 243 -9.43 18.56 2.31
N ALA A 244 -9.56 17.59 3.21
CA ALA A 244 -8.57 16.52 3.35
C ALA A 244 -8.48 15.66 2.07
N LEU A 245 -9.61 15.40 1.41
CA LEU A 245 -9.65 14.73 0.11
C LEU A 245 -8.97 15.56 -0.98
N VAL A 246 -9.26 16.85 -1.08
CA VAL A 246 -8.59 17.73 -2.06
C VAL A 246 -7.08 17.77 -1.82
N HIS A 247 -6.64 17.92 -0.57
CA HIS A 247 -5.22 17.89 -0.22
C HIS A 247 -4.55 16.56 -0.58
N ALA A 248 -5.22 15.43 -0.33
CA ALA A 248 -4.76 14.11 -0.74
C ALA A 248 -4.60 14.01 -2.26
N MET A 249 -5.60 14.47 -3.01
CA MET A 249 -5.57 14.48 -4.47
C MET A 249 -4.45 15.36 -5.01
N VAL A 250 -4.30 16.60 -4.52
CA VAL A 250 -3.23 17.53 -4.92
C VAL A 250 -1.86 16.90 -4.67
N GLU A 251 -1.63 16.33 -3.47
CA GLU A 251 -0.34 15.74 -3.15
C GLU A 251 0.01 14.57 -4.08
N ILE A 252 -0.94 13.64 -4.30
CA ILE A 252 -0.74 12.50 -5.19
C ILE A 252 -0.48 12.94 -6.64
N LEU A 253 -1.25 13.90 -7.17
CA LEU A 253 -1.07 14.35 -8.56
C LEU A 253 0.27 15.06 -8.76
N PHE A 254 0.68 15.92 -7.82
CA PHE A 254 2.01 16.52 -7.87
C PHE A 254 3.12 15.48 -7.68
N LEU A 255 2.92 14.47 -6.83
CA LEU A 255 3.86 13.36 -6.69
C LEU A 255 4.06 12.64 -8.04
N CYS A 256 2.98 12.29 -8.73
CA CYS A 256 3.01 11.71 -10.07
C CYS A 256 3.73 12.62 -11.08
N GLY A 257 3.51 13.94 -11.00
CA GLY A 257 4.20 14.93 -11.82
C GLY A 257 5.58 15.36 -11.33
N THR A 258 6.26 14.55 -10.52
CA THR A 258 7.63 14.78 -10.01
C THR A 258 7.78 16.09 -9.21
N GLY A 259 6.72 16.50 -8.53
CA GLY A 259 6.62 17.74 -7.75
C GLY A 259 6.49 19.02 -8.59
N ARG A 260 6.45 18.93 -9.91
CA ARG A 260 6.51 20.10 -10.83
C ARG A 260 5.18 20.46 -11.47
N ARG A 261 4.29 19.48 -11.68
CA ARG A 261 2.98 19.69 -12.29
C ARG A 261 1.95 18.71 -11.77
N ALA A 262 0.68 19.06 -11.93
CA ALA A 262 -0.47 18.18 -11.80
C ALA A 262 -1.37 18.37 -13.01
N VAL A 263 -2.02 17.30 -13.45
CA VAL A 263 -3.03 17.32 -14.50
C VAL A 263 -4.33 16.88 -13.88
N VAL A 264 -5.40 17.64 -14.08
CA VAL A 264 -6.75 17.34 -13.60
C VAL A 264 -7.63 17.06 -14.82
N ALA A 265 -8.19 15.85 -14.86
CA ALA A 265 -9.19 15.46 -15.84
C ALA A 265 -10.60 15.76 -15.30
N SER A 266 -11.37 16.53 -16.05
CA SER A 266 -12.77 16.88 -15.78
C SER A 266 -13.65 16.47 -16.96
N MET A 267 -14.94 16.83 -16.92
CA MET A 267 -15.94 16.47 -17.91
C MET A 267 -16.51 17.73 -18.56
N ALA A 268 -16.64 17.74 -19.90
CA ALA A 268 -17.11 18.91 -20.65
C ALA A 268 -18.55 19.35 -20.34
N ARG A 269 -19.42 18.45 -19.84
CA ARG A 269 -20.88 18.63 -19.82
C ARG A 269 -21.51 18.79 -18.44
N VAL A 270 -20.73 19.12 -17.42
CA VAL A 270 -21.21 19.08 -16.03
C VAL A 270 -21.38 20.50 -15.50
N ASN A 271 -22.54 21.10 -15.74
CA ASN A 271 -22.94 22.34 -15.06
C ASN A 271 -22.98 22.07 -13.55
N HIS A 272 -22.39 22.96 -12.76
CA HIS A 272 -22.37 22.92 -11.30
C HIS A 272 -23.80 22.86 -10.74
N GLY A 273 -24.33 21.64 -10.50
CA GLY A 273 -25.63 21.45 -9.84
C GLY A 273 -26.52 20.31 -10.35
N LYS A 274 -26.21 19.65 -11.49
CA LYS A 274 -26.99 18.50 -12.01
C LYS A 274 -26.11 17.33 -12.47
N ASN A 275 -25.04 17.06 -11.73
CA ASN A 275 -24.01 16.09 -12.13
C ASN A 275 -24.60 14.67 -12.31
N ASP A 276 -25.39 14.18 -11.36
CA ASP A 276 -25.82 12.77 -11.38
C ASP A 276 -26.73 12.41 -12.57
N ALA A 277 -27.70 13.26 -12.93
CA ALA A 277 -28.62 12.97 -14.03
C ALA A 277 -27.95 13.00 -15.42
N VAL A 278 -26.95 13.87 -15.61
CA VAL A 278 -26.18 13.95 -16.87
C VAL A 278 -25.21 12.78 -16.98
N LEU A 279 -24.63 12.35 -15.86
CA LEU A 279 -23.67 11.24 -15.79
C LEU A 279 -24.33 9.84 -15.87
N GLU A 280 -25.60 9.70 -15.46
CA GLU A 280 -26.33 8.43 -15.57
C GLU A 280 -26.46 7.94 -17.02
N GLY A 281 -26.63 8.84 -17.99
CA GLY A 281 -26.76 8.52 -19.41
C GLY A 281 -25.44 8.38 -20.18
N LEU A 282 -24.31 8.76 -19.57
CA LEU A 282 -23.00 8.69 -20.22
C LEU A 282 -22.44 7.27 -20.14
N SER A 283 -21.98 6.72 -21.26
CA SER A 283 -21.27 5.44 -21.30
C SER A 283 -19.91 5.65 -21.95
N VAL A 284 -18.84 5.31 -21.22
CA VAL A 284 -17.46 5.41 -21.70
C VAL A 284 -17.02 3.99 -22.08
N GLU A 285 -17.12 3.65 -23.37
CA GLU A 285 -16.81 2.30 -23.87
C GLU A 285 -15.62 2.28 -24.83
N SER A 286 -15.07 3.46 -25.17
CA SER A 286 -13.97 3.58 -26.12
C SER A 286 -13.08 4.81 -25.86
N ALA A 287 -11.90 4.81 -26.50
CA ALA A 287 -11.01 5.97 -26.54
C ALA A 287 -11.69 7.22 -27.11
N MET A 288 -12.57 7.05 -28.11
CA MET A 288 -13.30 8.15 -28.72
C MET A 288 -14.33 8.77 -27.76
N ASP A 289 -14.92 7.95 -26.89
CA ASP A 289 -15.81 8.44 -25.84
C ASP A 289 -15.02 9.25 -24.80
N LEU A 290 -13.82 8.79 -24.41
CA LEU A 290 -12.93 9.58 -23.55
C LEU A 290 -12.56 10.92 -24.18
N HIS A 291 -12.13 10.94 -25.45
CA HIS A 291 -11.77 12.17 -26.16
C HIS A 291 -12.91 13.20 -26.16
N LYS A 292 -14.14 12.77 -26.49
CA LYS A 292 -15.31 13.66 -26.58
C LYS A 292 -15.75 14.23 -25.24
N VAL A 293 -15.49 13.52 -24.15
CA VAL A 293 -16.11 13.78 -22.85
C VAL A 293 -15.12 14.43 -21.88
N LEU A 294 -13.83 14.10 -21.98
CA LEU A 294 -12.82 14.62 -21.07
C LEU A 294 -12.33 16.02 -21.46
N ARG A 295 -12.11 16.82 -20.42
CA ARG A 295 -11.36 18.08 -20.46
C ARG A 295 -10.18 17.98 -19.52
N ILE A 296 -9.10 18.67 -19.84
CA ILE A 296 -7.83 18.56 -19.12
C ILE A 296 -7.30 19.95 -18.78
N SER A 297 -6.91 20.12 -17.52
CA SER A 297 -6.27 21.33 -17.04
C SER A 297 -4.95 20.97 -16.36
N THR A 298 -3.88 21.67 -16.74
CA THR A 298 -2.52 21.44 -16.20
C THR A 298 -2.13 22.56 -15.26
N PHE A 299 -1.64 22.20 -14.07
CA PHE A 299 -1.28 23.12 -13.01
C PHE A 299 0.18 22.94 -12.62
N THR A 300 0.87 24.05 -12.39
CA THR A 300 2.21 24.09 -11.77
C THR A 300 2.15 24.65 -10.35
N SER A 301 1.08 25.36 -10.00
CA SER A 301 0.75 25.86 -8.67
C SER A 301 -0.11 24.85 -7.91
N ARG A 302 0.31 24.48 -6.69
CA ARG A 302 -0.47 23.61 -5.79
C ARG A 302 -1.76 24.28 -5.34
N LYS A 303 -1.73 25.60 -5.14
CA LYS A 303 -2.90 26.39 -4.75
C LYS A 303 -3.97 26.35 -5.84
N ASP A 304 -3.59 26.60 -7.09
CA ASP A 304 -4.55 26.66 -8.20
C ASP A 304 -5.15 25.26 -8.44
N ALA A 305 -4.33 24.21 -8.34
CA ALA A 305 -4.80 22.83 -8.38
C ALA A 305 -5.74 22.49 -7.21
N PHE A 306 -5.47 23.01 -6.02
CA PHE A 306 -6.34 22.84 -4.86
C PHE A 306 -7.70 23.51 -5.09
N ASP A 307 -7.70 24.78 -5.51
CA ASP A 307 -8.92 25.56 -5.72
C ASP A 307 -9.79 24.93 -6.81
N ILE A 308 -9.19 24.48 -7.93
CA ILE A 308 -9.96 23.83 -9.00
C ILE A 308 -10.50 22.47 -8.59
N LEU A 309 -9.73 21.67 -7.84
CA LEU A 309 -10.17 20.36 -7.38
C LEU A 309 -11.28 20.52 -6.34
N LEU A 310 -11.17 21.51 -5.45
CA LEU A 310 -12.21 21.84 -4.47
C LEU A 310 -13.52 22.20 -5.16
N ALA A 311 -13.47 23.06 -6.19
CA ALA A 311 -14.64 23.42 -7.00
C ALA A 311 -15.26 22.21 -7.72
N ASN A 312 -14.43 21.25 -8.13
CA ASN A 312 -14.83 20.06 -8.87
C ASN A 312 -15.04 18.80 -8.01
N ILE A 313 -14.98 18.88 -6.67
CA ILE A 313 -15.19 17.71 -5.81
C ILE A 313 -16.50 16.97 -6.08
N PRO A 314 -17.65 17.64 -6.30
CA PRO A 314 -18.89 16.94 -6.63
C PRO A 314 -18.77 16.01 -7.85
N LEU A 315 -17.89 16.32 -8.80
CA LEU A 315 -17.59 15.45 -9.95
C LEU A 315 -16.75 14.23 -9.54
N PHE A 316 -15.71 14.40 -8.73
CA PHE A 316 -14.89 13.28 -8.25
C PHE A 316 -15.62 12.40 -7.24
N GLU A 317 -16.60 12.94 -6.53
CA GLU A 317 -17.53 12.17 -5.72
C GLU A 317 -18.51 11.42 -6.62
N SER A 318 -18.91 11.96 -7.78
CA SER A 318 -19.88 11.33 -8.67
C SER A 318 -19.38 10.04 -9.38
N ARG A 319 -20.26 9.46 -10.20
CA ARG A 319 -19.90 8.40 -11.15
C ARG A 319 -18.66 8.82 -11.96
N LEU A 320 -17.77 7.89 -12.30
CA LEU A 320 -16.47 8.09 -12.96
C LEU A 320 -15.36 8.70 -12.10
N GLY A 321 -15.63 9.17 -10.88
CA GLY A 321 -14.65 9.89 -10.07
C GLY A 321 -13.31 9.17 -9.85
N ALA A 322 -13.35 7.86 -9.57
CA ALA A 322 -12.13 7.07 -9.41
C ALA A 322 -11.35 6.93 -10.73
N MET A 323 -12.06 6.84 -11.86
CA MET A 323 -11.46 6.78 -13.20
C MET A 323 -10.86 8.13 -13.60
N LEU A 324 -11.57 9.23 -13.37
CA LEU A 324 -11.07 10.59 -13.61
C LEU A 324 -9.79 10.87 -12.81
N PHE A 325 -9.76 10.45 -11.55
CA PHE A 325 -8.58 10.61 -10.72
C PHE A 325 -7.39 9.75 -11.21
N LEU A 326 -7.64 8.50 -11.63
CA LEU A 326 -6.58 7.67 -12.23
C LEU A 326 -6.02 8.30 -13.51
N ILE A 327 -6.89 8.80 -14.39
CA ILE A 327 -6.49 9.47 -15.63
C ILE A 327 -5.66 10.73 -15.31
N SER A 328 -6.10 11.52 -14.33
CA SER A 328 -5.37 12.68 -13.82
C SER A 328 -3.95 12.31 -13.37
N ALA A 329 -3.78 11.23 -12.62
CA ALA A 329 -2.48 10.75 -12.15
C ALA A 329 -1.57 10.28 -13.31
N LEU A 330 -2.11 9.50 -14.25
CA LEU A 330 -1.38 9.02 -15.43
C LEU A 330 -0.89 10.17 -16.31
N LEU A 331 -1.74 11.17 -16.55
CA LEU A 331 -1.40 12.35 -17.34
C LEU A 331 -0.41 13.28 -16.62
N SER A 332 -0.51 13.37 -15.28
CA SER A 332 0.47 14.10 -14.45
C SER A 332 1.88 13.52 -14.59
N ARG A 333 2.00 12.19 -14.56
CA ARG A 333 3.27 11.50 -14.82
C ARG A 333 3.72 11.61 -16.27
N GLY A 334 2.78 11.55 -17.21
CA GLY A 334 3.01 11.50 -18.66
C GLY A 334 3.09 10.05 -19.15
N LEU A 335 2.39 9.74 -20.24
CA LEU A 335 2.18 8.36 -20.71
C LEU A 335 3.49 7.67 -21.14
N GLU A 336 4.42 8.43 -21.73
CA GLU A 336 5.74 7.96 -22.13
C GLU A 336 6.57 7.54 -20.91
N TYR A 337 6.47 8.32 -19.83
CA TYR A 337 7.14 8.01 -18.59
C TYR A 337 6.49 6.81 -17.88
N ILE A 338 5.16 6.69 -17.91
CA ILE A 338 4.48 5.48 -17.43
C ILE A 338 5.03 4.24 -18.15
N GLN A 339 5.18 4.28 -19.47
CA GLN A 339 5.77 3.15 -20.20
C GLN A 339 7.24 2.90 -19.81
N ALA A 340 8.00 3.97 -19.55
CA ALA A 340 9.39 3.86 -19.11
C ALA A 340 9.54 3.33 -17.67
N ASP A 341 8.55 3.51 -16.80
CA ASP A 341 8.55 3.00 -15.41
C ASP A 341 8.37 1.49 -15.34
N ARG A 342 7.73 0.91 -16.36
CA ARG A 342 7.29 -0.49 -16.35
C ARG A 342 8.40 -1.45 -16.78
N ASP A 343 8.32 -2.69 -16.28
CA ASP A 343 9.17 -3.79 -16.74
C ASP A 343 8.55 -4.48 -17.97
N ASP A 344 7.21 -4.56 -18.04
CA ASP A 344 6.45 -5.09 -19.20
C ASP A 344 5.37 -4.07 -19.64
N PRO A 345 5.69 -3.16 -20.59
CA PRO A 345 4.75 -2.15 -21.06
C PRO A 345 3.61 -2.70 -21.93
N SER A 346 3.65 -3.99 -22.30
CA SER A 346 2.64 -4.61 -23.18
C SER A 346 1.33 -4.93 -22.48
N GLN A 347 1.35 -5.03 -21.15
CA GLN A 347 0.16 -5.38 -20.36
C GLN A 347 -0.70 -4.14 -20.09
N PRO A 348 -2.03 -4.25 -20.01
CA PRO A 348 -2.87 -3.17 -19.52
C PRO A 348 -2.73 -2.99 -18.00
N LEU A 349 -2.99 -1.78 -17.51
CA LEU A 349 -2.95 -1.44 -16.08
C LEU A 349 -4.18 -1.96 -15.32
N VAL A 350 -5.32 -2.14 -15.99
CA VAL A 350 -6.50 -2.83 -15.46
C VAL A 350 -6.42 -4.29 -15.88
N THR A 351 -6.27 -5.18 -14.90
CA THR A 351 -5.96 -6.59 -15.14
C THR A 351 -7.21 -7.41 -15.48
N ALA A 352 -7.27 -7.96 -16.68
CA ALA A 352 -8.33 -8.90 -17.09
C ALA A 352 -8.12 -10.29 -16.44
N PRO A 353 -9.20 -11.09 -16.22
CA PRO A 353 -10.60 -10.81 -16.57
C PRO A 353 -11.37 -10.04 -15.48
N PHE A 354 -10.80 -9.88 -14.28
CA PHE A 354 -11.52 -9.41 -13.10
C PHE A 354 -11.54 -7.88 -12.92
N GLY A 355 -10.70 -7.15 -13.65
CA GLY A 355 -10.71 -5.69 -13.66
C GLY A 355 -9.98 -5.03 -12.49
N HIS A 356 -9.09 -5.74 -11.80
CA HIS A 356 -8.36 -5.17 -10.66
C HIS A 356 -7.31 -4.17 -11.11
N ALA A 357 -7.14 -3.10 -10.32
CA ALA A 357 -5.99 -2.21 -10.45
C ALA A 357 -4.67 -2.98 -10.29
N SER A 358 -3.74 -2.81 -11.23
CA SER A 358 -2.41 -3.41 -11.15
C SER A 358 -1.56 -2.76 -10.04
N GLN A 359 -0.45 -3.42 -9.69
CA GLN A 359 0.48 -2.87 -8.71
C GLN A 359 1.12 -1.57 -9.22
N GLU A 360 1.31 -1.39 -10.52
CA GLU A 360 1.80 -0.15 -11.12
C GLU A 360 0.89 1.04 -10.83
N ILE A 361 -0.44 0.86 -10.86
CA ILE A 361 -1.40 1.91 -10.47
C ILE A 361 -1.20 2.28 -9.01
N VAL A 362 -1.13 1.28 -8.13
CA VAL A 362 -0.97 1.51 -6.69
C VAL A 362 0.35 2.22 -6.40
N ASN A 363 1.45 1.76 -7.00
CA ASN A 363 2.77 2.35 -6.82
C ASN A 363 2.86 3.76 -7.40
N LEU A 364 2.23 4.05 -8.55
CA LEU A 364 2.13 5.40 -9.09
C LEU A 364 1.55 6.37 -8.06
N LEU A 365 0.49 5.97 -7.35
CA LEU A 365 -0.17 6.81 -6.36
C LEU A 365 0.59 6.86 -5.02
N LEU A 366 1.44 5.87 -4.72
CA LEU A 366 2.24 5.82 -3.48
C LEU A 366 3.58 6.55 -3.60
N CYS A 367 4.30 6.41 -4.72
CA CYS A 367 5.65 6.93 -4.91
C CYS A 367 5.85 7.80 -6.16
N GLY A 368 4.82 7.97 -6.99
CA GLY A 368 4.88 8.80 -8.20
C GLY A 368 5.43 8.10 -9.44
N GLU A 369 5.82 6.82 -9.34
CA GLU A 369 6.33 6.03 -10.47
C GLU A 369 5.52 4.73 -10.64
N ALA A 370 5.18 4.39 -11.88
CA ALA A 370 4.39 3.20 -12.22
C ALA A 370 5.22 1.91 -12.25
N VAL A 371 6.11 1.74 -11.26
CA VAL A 371 6.97 0.56 -11.12
C VAL A 371 6.14 -0.66 -10.68
N PRO A 372 6.40 -1.87 -11.21
CA PRO A 372 5.55 -3.03 -10.95
C PRO A 372 5.87 -3.76 -9.66
N ASN A 373 7.05 -3.53 -9.06
CA ASN A 373 7.51 -4.29 -7.90
C ASN A 373 7.50 -3.47 -6.61
N VAL A 374 7.43 -4.18 -5.48
CA VAL A 374 7.30 -3.61 -4.13
C VAL A 374 8.59 -3.69 -3.29
N PHE A 375 9.70 -4.16 -3.87
CA PHE A 375 11.03 -4.11 -3.23
C PHE A 375 11.69 -2.74 -3.42
N ASP A 376 12.75 -2.44 -2.65
CA ASP A 376 13.46 -1.16 -2.75
C ASP A 376 14.40 -1.10 -3.96
N GLY A 377 14.44 0.04 -4.63
CA GLY A 377 15.40 0.37 -5.68
C GLY A 377 15.25 -0.51 -6.92
N LYS A 378 16.37 -1.01 -7.44
CA LYS A 378 16.41 -1.89 -8.60
C LYS A 378 17.04 -3.22 -8.20
N MET A 379 16.50 -4.31 -8.74
CA MET A 379 17.04 -5.65 -8.56
C MET A 379 17.75 -6.08 -9.84
N ASP A 380 19.08 -6.20 -9.80
CA ASP A 380 19.88 -6.72 -10.90
C ASP A 380 19.79 -8.26 -10.92
N LEU A 381 19.37 -8.81 -12.06
CA LEU A 381 19.28 -10.26 -12.29
C LEU A 381 20.50 -10.80 -13.05
N GLY A 382 21.46 -9.93 -13.38
CA GLY A 382 22.59 -10.25 -14.24
C GLY A 382 22.23 -10.18 -15.73
N GLY A 383 23.25 -10.20 -16.59
CA GLY A 383 23.06 -10.17 -18.05
C GLY A 383 22.42 -8.88 -18.59
N GLY A 384 22.48 -7.78 -17.83
CA GLY A 384 21.87 -6.49 -18.21
C GLY A 384 20.36 -6.40 -17.93
N MET A 385 19.77 -7.40 -17.27
CA MET A 385 18.36 -7.38 -16.87
C MET A 385 18.22 -6.83 -15.45
N SER A 386 17.39 -5.80 -15.29
CA SER A 386 17.07 -5.24 -13.97
C SER A 386 15.57 -5.08 -13.82
N LEU A 387 15.02 -5.50 -12.68
CA LEU A 387 13.63 -5.22 -12.30
C LEU A 387 13.54 -3.91 -11.52
N LYS A 388 12.51 -3.12 -11.79
CA LYS A 388 12.30 -1.81 -11.14
C LYS A 388 11.38 -1.95 -9.93
N GLY A 389 11.86 -1.50 -8.78
CA GLY A 389 11.10 -1.39 -7.55
C GLY A 389 10.95 0.06 -7.11
N ILE A 390 10.64 0.25 -5.84
CA ILE A 390 10.27 1.52 -5.24
C ILE A 390 11.51 2.42 -5.12
N PRO A 391 11.50 3.63 -5.69
CA PRO A 391 12.71 4.45 -5.82
C PRO A 391 13.16 5.10 -4.51
N ASN A 392 12.22 5.44 -3.62
CA ASN A 392 12.47 6.24 -2.43
C ASN A 392 11.39 5.99 -1.34
N ASN A 393 11.63 6.51 -0.14
CA ASN A 393 10.67 6.46 0.98
C ASN A 393 9.36 7.18 0.62
N VAL A 394 8.24 6.61 1.04
CA VAL A 394 6.89 7.13 0.75
C VAL A 394 6.26 7.81 1.97
N GLU A 395 5.27 8.67 1.71
CA GLU A 395 4.50 9.34 2.76
C GLU A 395 3.57 8.36 3.49
N VAL A 396 2.90 7.49 2.74
CA VAL A 396 2.05 6.38 3.24
C VAL A 396 2.52 5.07 2.61
N GLY A 397 2.53 3.99 3.40
CA GLY A 397 3.20 2.74 3.06
C GLY A 397 2.32 1.72 2.35
N PHE A 398 2.89 0.54 2.16
CA PHE A 398 2.19 -0.61 1.60
C PHE A 398 2.62 -1.91 2.28
N LEU A 399 1.65 -2.79 2.52
CA LEU A 399 1.85 -4.16 2.99
C LEU A 399 1.01 -5.10 2.12
N THR A 400 1.40 -6.36 2.00
CA THR A 400 0.60 -7.33 1.25
C THR A 400 0.63 -8.72 1.88
N LEU A 401 -0.50 -9.41 1.81
CA LEU A 401 -0.61 -10.81 2.22
C LEU A 401 0.34 -11.70 1.38
N LEU A 402 0.64 -11.31 0.16
CA LEU A 402 1.54 -12.05 -0.72
C LEU A 402 2.96 -12.16 -0.15
N GLU A 403 3.39 -11.21 0.68
CA GLU A 403 4.68 -11.29 1.35
C GLU A 403 4.69 -12.37 2.45
N SER A 404 3.65 -12.48 3.26
CA SER A 404 3.57 -13.55 4.27
C SER A 404 3.45 -14.94 3.64
N LEU A 405 2.99 -15.01 2.40
CA LEU A 405 2.97 -16.22 1.59
C LEU A 405 4.30 -16.48 0.85
N ASN A 406 5.33 -15.64 1.07
CA ASN A 406 6.64 -15.69 0.41
C ASN A 406 6.57 -15.58 -1.13
N LEU A 407 5.53 -14.93 -1.67
CA LEU A 407 5.35 -14.71 -3.11
C LEU A 407 6.03 -13.42 -3.59
N CYS A 408 6.30 -12.49 -2.68
CA CYS A 408 7.08 -11.29 -2.95
C CYS A 408 7.79 -10.83 -1.66
N LYS A 409 8.68 -9.84 -1.78
CA LYS A 409 9.33 -9.18 -0.64
C LYS A 409 9.06 -7.69 -0.71
N VAL A 410 8.39 -7.14 0.30
CA VAL A 410 8.13 -5.70 0.38
C VAL A 410 9.36 -5.02 0.96
N GLY A 411 9.80 -3.95 0.31
CA GLY A 411 10.96 -3.15 0.69
C GLY A 411 10.71 -2.26 1.90
N GLN A 412 11.78 -1.75 2.48
CA GLN A 412 11.72 -0.84 3.63
C GLN A 412 11.08 0.49 3.29
N TYR A 413 11.20 0.97 2.05
CA TYR A 413 10.59 2.22 1.63
C TYR A 413 9.06 2.20 1.79
N LEU A 414 8.43 1.04 1.52
CA LEU A 414 6.98 0.85 1.71
C LEU A 414 6.60 0.39 3.12
N LYS A 415 7.46 -0.38 3.81
CA LYS A 415 7.20 -0.86 5.16
C LYS A 415 7.33 0.24 6.23
N CYS A 416 8.22 1.19 6.00
CA CYS A 416 8.55 2.25 6.95
C CYS A 416 8.20 3.64 6.39
N PRO A 417 6.90 3.89 6.09
CA PRO A 417 6.46 5.18 5.57
C PRO A 417 6.66 6.31 6.58
N LYS A 418 6.60 7.55 6.09
CA LYS A 418 6.71 8.73 6.96
C LYS A 418 5.56 8.83 7.98
N TRP A 419 4.34 8.50 7.56
CA TRP A 419 3.15 8.46 8.41
C TRP A 419 2.75 7.01 8.67
N PRO A 420 2.25 6.66 9.87
CA PRO A 420 1.92 5.28 10.24
C PRO A 420 0.61 4.84 9.58
N ILE A 421 0.57 4.84 8.25
CA ILE A 421 -0.57 4.51 7.40
C ILE A 421 -0.05 3.62 6.28
N TRP A 422 -0.73 2.50 6.02
CA TRP A 422 -0.37 1.53 5.00
C TRP A 422 -1.59 1.12 4.20
N VAL A 423 -1.47 1.12 2.87
CA VAL A 423 -2.37 0.37 2.01
C VAL A 423 -2.04 -1.12 2.17
N VAL A 424 -3.05 -1.96 2.38
CA VAL A 424 -2.88 -3.41 2.55
C VAL A 424 -3.53 -4.14 1.39
N GLY A 425 -2.71 -4.78 0.56
CA GLY A 425 -3.16 -5.61 -0.56
C GLY A 425 -3.39 -7.07 -0.16
N SER A 426 -4.49 -7.65 -0.64
CA SER A 426 -4.72 -9.10 -0.66
C SER A 426 -4.72 -9.63 -2.10
N GLU A 427 -5.19 -10.86 -2.32
CA GLU A 427 -5.33 -11.45 -3.66
C GLU A 427 -6.30 -10.66 -4.56
N SER A 428 -7.29 -9.98 -3.98
CA SER A 428 -8.43 -9.42 -4.73
C SER A 428 -8.88 -8.03 -4.30
N HIS A 429 -8.32 -7.49 -3.21
CA HIS A 429 -8.83 -6.28 -2.58
C HIS A 429 -7.74 -5.48 -1.87
N TYR A 430 -7.92 -4.15 -1.82
CA TYR A 430 -7.05 -3.23 -1.08
C TYR A 430 -7.80 -2.57 0.07
N THR A 431 -7.17 -2.53 1.23
CA THR A 431 -7.70 -1.91 2.46
C THR A 431 -6.68 -0.95 3.04
N VAL A 432 -7.00 -0.26 4.13
CA VAL A 432 -6.07 0.67 4.78
C VAL A 432 -5.88 0.31 6.25
N LEU A 433 -4.63 0.31 6.69
CA LEU A 433 -4.19 0.08 8.05
C LEU A 433 -3.52 1.36 8.57
N PHE A 434 -3.82 1.83 9.77
CA PHE A 434 -3.20 3.05 10.29
C PHE A 434 -3.10 3.10 11.81
N ALA A 435 -2.19 3.92 12.33
CA ALA A 435 -2.10 4.25 13.75
C ALA A 435 -2.27 5.77 13.96
N LEU A 436 -2.74 6.14 15.15
CA LEU A 436 -2.93 7.55 15.53
C LEU A 436 -1.65 8.22 16.06
N ASN A 437 -0.66 7.41 16.44
CA ASN A 437 0.62 7.85 16.97
C ASN A 437 1.74 7.47 15.98
N PRO A 438 2.48 8.44 15.41
CA PRO A 438 3.63 8.16 14.53
C PRO A 438 4.73 7.31 15.17
N ASN A 439 4.88 7.36 16.49
CA ASN A 439 5.95 6.69 17.22
C ASN A 439 5.83 5.16 17.20
N VAL A 440 4.71 4.59 16.73
CA VAL A 440 4.59 3.12 16.52
C VAL A 440 5.63 2.58 15.53
N GLN A 441 6.17 3.45 14.67
CA GLN A 441 7.20 3.11 13.69
C GLN A 441 8.62 3.19 14.24
N GLU A 442 8.83 3.90 15.35
CA GLU A 442 10.15 4.12 15.94
C GLU A 442 10.67 2.84 16.58
N GLU A 443 11.96 2.56 16.43
CA GLU A 443 12.65 1.55 17.23
C GLU A 443 12.83 2.07 18.65
N ASN A 444 12.59 1.21 19.64
CA ASN A 444 12.85 1.61 21.03
C ASN A 444 14.35 1.52 21.34
N GLU A 445 14.79 2.19 22.40
CA GLU A 445 16.21 2.22 22.81
C GLU A 445 16.82 0.81 22.95
N LEU A 446 16.04 -0.17 23.40
CA LEU A 446 16.51 -1.54 23.60
C LEU A 446 16.71 -2.27 22.27
N GLU A 447 15.83 -2.10 21.29
CA GLU A 447 15.99 -2.63 19.92
C GLU A 447 17.18 -2.00 19.19
N GLU A 448 17.38 -0.69 19.35
CA GLU A 448 18.53 -0.01 18.75
C GLU A 448 19.85 -0.49 19.39
N ARG A 449 19.85 -0.63 20.72
CA ARG A 449 20.99 -1.16 21.48
C ARG A 449 21.28 -2.61 21.10
N GLU A 450 20.27 -3.47 21.02
CA GLU A 450 20.38 -4.85 20.53
C GLU A 450 21.04 -4.87 19.16
N SER A 451 20.49 -4.12 18.20
CA SER A 451 20.98 -4.11 16.82
C SER A 451 22.44 -3.66 16.73
N ARG A 452 22.84 -2.71 17.58
CA ARG A 452 24.23 -2.25 17.70
C ARG A 452 25.15 -3.34 18.24
N ILE A 453 24.74 -4.02 19.32
CA ILE A 453 25.51 -5.11 19.93
C ILE A 453 25.61 -6.30 18.97
N ARG A 454 24.50 -6.66 18.33
CA ARG A 454 24.44 -7.74 17.35
C ARG A 454 25.35 -7.46 16.16
N ARG A 455 25.32 -6.25 15.61
CA ARG A 455 26.23 -5.85 14.52
C ARG A 455 27.69 -5.92 14.93
N ALA A 456 28.03 -5.48 16.14
CA ALA A 456 29.40 -5.59 16.66
C ALA A 456 29.83 -7.06 16.81
N PHE A 457 28.92 -7.92 17.28
CA PHE A 457 29.16 -9.36 17.39
C PHE A 457 29.36 -10.01 16.02
N ASP A 458 28.45 -9.78 15.07
CA ASP A 458 28.52 -10.34 13.71
C ASP A 458 29.76 -9.84 12.94
N ALA A 459 30.24 -8.61 13.23
CA ALA A 459 31.49 -8.10 12.66
C ALA A 459 32.74 -8.87 13.13
N GLN A 460 32.66 -9.55 14.27
CA GLN A 460 33.71 -10.43 14.80
C GLN A 460 33.46 -11.91 14.45
N ASP A 461 32.30 -12.24 13.85
CA ASP A 461 31.96 -13.60 13.45
C ASP A 461 32.63 -13.97 12.12
N GLN A 462 33.71 -14.76 12.21
CA GLN A 462 34.45 -15.27 11.06
C GLN A 462 33.85 -16.56 10.48
N SER A 463 32.80 -17.11 11.09
CA SER A 463 32.19 -18.39 10.69
C SER A 463 31.17 -18.24 9.54
N GLY A 464 30.90 -17.01 9.08
CA GLY A 464 29.91 -16.74 8.04
C GLY A 464 28.47 -16.74 8.56
N GLY A 465 28.25 -16.45 9.85
CA GLY A 465 26.93 -16.34 10.48
C GLY A 465 26.56 -17.47 11.44
N GLY A 466 27.53 -18.26 11.90
CA GLY A 466 27.34 -19.36 12.86
C GLY A 466 27.00 -18.91 14.28
N GLY A 467 27.07 -17.61 14.58
CA GLY A 467 26.56 -17.06 15.86
C GLY A 467 27.49 -17.26 17.05
N PHE A 468 28.79 -17.44 16.81
CA PHE A 468 29.82 -17.53 17.84
C PHE A 468 31.09 -16.77 17.44
N ILE A 469 31.83 -16.27 18.44
CA ILE A 469 33.07 -15.50 18.26
C ILE A 469 34.17 -15.99 19.20
N SER A 470 35.42 -15.64 18.90
CA SER A 470 36.56 -15.92 19.81
C SER A 470 36.52 -15.01 21.05
N VAL A 471 37.23 -15.40 22.11
CA VAL A 471 37.39 -14.56 23.31
C VAL A 471 37.98 -13.19 22.99
N GLU A 472 38.89 -13.09 21.99
CA GLU A 472 39.46 -11.82 21.58
C GLU A 472 38.44 -10.95 20.84
N GLY A 473 37.66 -11.55 19.92
CA GLY A 473 36.53 -10.86 19.28
C GLY A 473 35.52 -10.38 20.30
N PHE A 474 35.23 -11.17 21.33
CA PHE A 474 34.31 -10.78 22.39
C PHE A 474 34.79 -9.57 23.19
N ARG A 475 36.09 -9.51 23.55
CA ARG A 475 36.66 -8.32 24.19
C ARG A 475 36.55 -7.08 23.31
N GLN A 476 36.66 -7.23 21.99
CA GLN A 476 36.43 -6.13 21.05
C GLN A 476 34.96 -5.68 21.06
N VAL A 477 34.00 -6.61 21.03
CA VAL A 477 32.57 -6.31 21.15
C VAL A 477 32.28 -5.51 22.43
N LEU A 478 32.78 -5.95 23.58
CA LEU A 478 32.56 -5.26 24.86
C LEU A 478 33.09 -3.82 24.85
N ARG A 479 34.25 -3.57 24.22
CA ARG A 479 34.80 -2.23 24.05
C ARG A 479 33.96 -1.37 23.10
N ASP A 480 33.60 -1.91 21.94
CA ASP A 480 32.87 -1.17 20.90
C ASP A 480 31.44 -0.83 21.32
N THR A 481 30.89 -1.58 22.27
CA THR A 481 29.51 -1.42 22.75
C THR A 481 29.43 -0.84 24.16
N ASP A 482 30.56 -0.50 24.78
CA ASP A 482 30.63 0.05 26.15
C ASP A 482 29.89 -0.84 27.17
N ILE A 483 30.24 -2.13 27.18
CA ILE A 483 29.66 -3.15 28.07
C ILE A 483 30.72 -3.59 29.07
N ASN A 484 30.39 -3.54 30.35
CA ASN A 484 31.30 -3.87 31.44
C ASN A 484 30.73 -4.99 32.33
N PHE A 485 31.21 -6.21 32.16
CA PHE A 485 30.82 -7.34 33.01
C PHE A 485 31.66 -7.39 34.30
N PRO A 486 31.07 -7.84 35.43
CA PRO A 486 31.84 -8.28 36.60
C PRO A 486 32.85 -9.37 36.22
N SER A 487 34.01 -9.41 36.89
CA SER A 487 35.10 -10.37 36.64
C SER A 487 34.61 -11.80 36.53
N ASP A 488 33.78 -12.22 37.48
CA ASP A 488 33.35 -13.60 37.64
C ASP A 488 32.47 -14.03 36.44
N LYS A 489 31.56 -13.15 35.99
CA LYS A 489 30.72 -13.40 34.81
C LYS A 489 31.51 -13.38 33.50
N LEU A 490 32.54 -12.54 33.44
CA LEU A 490 33.41 -12.47 32.26
C LEU A 490 34.23 -13.75 32.12
N GLU A 491 34.77 -14.26 33.23
CA GLU A 491 35.47 -15.55 33.29
C GLU A 491 34.54 -16.70 32.90
N ASP A 492 33.31 -16.75 33.45
CA ASP A 492 32.31 -17.76 33.12
C ASP A 492 32.01 -17.83 31.61
N LEU A 493 31.79 -16.68 30.96
CA LEU A 493 31.56 -16.61 29.52
C LEU A 493 32.79 -17.05 28.72
N CYS A 494 34.01 -16.71 29.19
CA CYS A 494 35.24 -17.03 28.47
C CYS A 494 35.74 -18.46 28.66
N ASN A 495 35.23 -19.20 29.67
CA ASN A 495 35.73 -20.52 30.05
C ASN A 495 35.67 -21.56 28.91
N ALA A 496 34.68 -21.47 28.03
CA ALA A 496 34.54 -22.38 26.88
C ALA A 496 35.52 -22.07 25.73
N GLY A 497 36.25 -20.95 25.77
CA GLY A 497 37.16 -20.51 24.71
C GLY A 497 36.47 -19.95 23.46
N ILE A 498 35.14 -20.07 23.37
CA ILE A 498 34.26 -19.51 22.36
C ILE A 498 33.08 -18.85 23.04
N ILE A 499 32.56 -17.77 22.44
CA ILE A 499 31.41 -17.04 22.96
C ILE A 499 30.24 -17.23 22.01
N VAL A 500 29.16 -17.82 22.49
CA VAL A 500 27.93 -18.01 21.73
C VAL A 500 26.99 -16.82 21.95
N TRP A 501 26.35 -16.34 20.88
CA TRP A 501 25.45 -15.19 20.95
C TRP A 501 24.35 -15.36 22.01
N SER A 502 23.73 -16.55 22.09
CA SER A 502 22.65 -16.82 23.04
C SER A 502 23.09 -16.66 24.49
N GLU A 503 24.27 -17.18 24.86
CA GLU A 503 24.83 -17.09 26.21
C GLU A 503 25.23 -15.65 26.56
N PHE A 504 25.91 -14.96 25.65
CA PHE A 504 26.25 -13.55 25.81
C PHE A 504 24.99 -12.70 25.98
N TRP A 505 23.98 -12.93 25.15
CA TRP A 505 22.72 -12.19 25.22
C TRP A 505 22.00 -12.44 26.55
N GLN A 506 21.93 -13.68 27.03
CA GLN A 506 21.37 -13.98 28.36
C GLN A 506 22.11 -13.26 29.48
N ALA A 507 23.44 -13.18 29.40
CA ALA A 507 24.23 -12.42 30.36
C ALA A 507 23.90 -10.91 30.32
N LEU A 508 23.66 -10.34 29.13
CA LEU A 508 23.26 -8.93 28.96
C LEU A 508 21.89 -8.62 29.55
N LEU A 509 20.91 -9.51 29.40
CA LEU A 509 19.56 -9.33 29.96
C LEU A 509 19.59 -9.27 31.50
N GLN A 510 20.63 -9.80 32.13
CA GLN A 510 20.84 -9.75 33.59
C GLN A 510 21.77 -8.59 34.03
N LEU A 511 22.45 -7.92 33.11
CA LEU A 511 23.40 -6.85 33.40
C LEU A 511 22.69 -5.50 33.49
N ASP A 512 23.06 -4.68 34.48
CA ASP A 512 22.47 -3.37 34.71
C ASP A 512 22.74 -2.40 33.54
N LYS A 513 21.78 -1.53 33.21
CA LYS A 513 21.92 -0.51 32.16
C LYS A 513 23.13 0.39 32.36
N ARG A 514 23.51 0.69 33.60
CA ARG A 514 24.70 1.52 33.92
C ARG A 514 26.01 0.86 33.52
N ALA A 515 26.03 -0.46 33.42
CA ALA A 515 27.17 -1.25 32.99
C ALA A 515 27.08 -1.63 31.50
N GLY A 516 26.19 -1.00 30.75
CA GLY A 516 25.95 -1.30 29.33
C GLY A 516 25.03 -2.50 29.07
N GLY A 517 24.40 -3.04 30.11
CA GLY A 517 23.48 -4.18 30.02
C GLY A 517 22.03 -3.82 29.67
N MET A 518 21.18 -4.83 29.57
CA MET A 518 19.80 -4.75 29.08
C MET A 518 18.75 -5.04 30.17
N LYS A 519 19.16 -5.12 31.44
CA LYS A 519 18.25 -5.42 32.55
C LYS A 519 17.17 -4.35 32.67
N ASP A 520 15.92 -4.77 32.50
CA ASP A 520 14.74 -3.92 32.68
C ASP A 520 14.02 -4.26 34.00
N PRO A 521 14.05 -3.38 35.00
CA PRO A 521 13.36 -3.61 36.28
C PRO A 521 11.83 -3.60 36.16
N THR A 522 11.26 -3.11 35.06
CA THR A 522 9.81 -3.09 34.83
C THR A 522 9.25 -4.40 34.28
N GLY A 523 10.13 -5.30 33.79
CA GLY A 523 9.75 -6.57 33.19
C GLY A 523 9.06 -6.47 31.81
N LEU A 524 8.93 -5.26 31.26
CA LEU A 524 8.35 -5.04 29.94
C LEU A 524 9.37 -5.35 28.83
N MET A 525 10.66 -5.24 29.11
CA MET A 525 11.80 -5.58 28.24
C MET A 525 11.70 -5.00 26.82
N GLY A 526 11.14 -3.79 26.64
CA GLY A 526 10.97 -3.22 25.30
C GLY A 526 9.83 -3.82 24.50
N LYS A 527 8.92 -4.57 25.13
CA LYS A 527 7.63 -4.98 24.55
C LYS A 527 6.90 -3.74 24.05
N LYS A 528 6.66 -3.66 22.75
CA LYS A 528 5.83 -2.59 22.17
C LYS A 528 4.38 -2.98 22.28
N GLN A 529 3.57 -2.05 22.75
CA GLN A 529 2.12 -2.18 22.73
C GLN A 529 1.53 -0.91 22.16
N PHE A 530 0.71 -1.05 21.13
CA PHE A 530 0.06 0.08 20.47
C PHE A 530 -1.24 -0.37 19.81
N THR A 531 -2.06 0.60 19.47
CA THR A 531 -3.31 0.38 18.75
C THR A 531 -3.13 0.71 17.27
N ILE A 532 -3.65 -0.16 16.42
CA ILE A 532 -3.79 0.05 14.98
C ILE A 532 -5.26 -0.09 14.60
N PHE A 533 -5.69 0.68 13.61
CA PHE A 533 -7.01 0.66 13.02
C PHE A 533 -6.94 0.07 11.61
N HIS A 534 -7.94 -0.72 11.24
CA HIS A 534 -8.10 -1.30 9.91
C HIS A 534 -9.43 -0.87 9.31
N PHE A 535 -9.37 -0.18 8.17
CA PHE A 535 -10.53 0.23 7.40
C PHE A 535 -10.60 -0.59 6.11
N ASN A 536 -11.68 -1.34 5.93
CA ASN A 536 -11.78 -2.29 4.82
C ASN A 536 -12.34 -1.70 3.51
N GLY A 537 -12.98 -0.52 3.53
CA GLY A 537 -13.58 0.15 2.37
C GLY A 537 -14.78 -0.54 1.72
N ILE A 538 -14.97 -1.86 1.87
CA ILE A 538 -16.01 -2.62 1.17
C ILE A 538 -17.37 -2.41 1.84
N ALA A 539 -18.35 -1.96 1.06
CA ALA A 539 -19.75 -2.13 1.39
C ALA A 539 -20.21 -3.57 1.02
N LYS A 540 -19.81 -4.59 1.81
CA LYS A 540 -20.22 -6.00 1.59
C LYS A 540 -21.50 -6.27 2.38
N SER A 541 -22.43 -7.03 1.79
CA SER A 541 -23.74 -7.34 2.39
C SER A 541 -23.52 -8.29 3.57
N VAL A 542 -23.63 -7.80 4.81
CA VAL A 542 -23.56 -8.66 5.97
C VAL A 542 -24.94 -9.26 6.20
N LEU A 543 -25.08 -10.59 6.07
CA LEU A 543 -26.24 -11.29 6.64
C LEU A 543 -26.10 -11.18 8.16
N ASN A 544 -26.91 -10.34 8.79
CA ASN A 544 -27.02 -10.31 10.24
C ASN A 544 -27.36 -11.73 10.74
N GLY A 545 -26.51 -12.32 11.58
CA GLY A 545 -26.71 -13.65 12.18
C GLY A 545 -27.97 -13.80 13.03
N ASN A 546 -28.77 -12.74 13.19
CA ASN A 546 -30.06 -12.73 13.90
C ASN A 546 -31.28 -12.43 13.00
N ALA A 547 -31.12 -12.30 11.68
CA ALA A 547 -32.25 -12.07 10.79
C ALA A 547 -32.88 -13.40 10.33
N SER A 548 -33.49 -14.15 11.26
CA SER A 548 -34.39 -15.26 10.89
C SER A 548 -35.87 -14.84 10.80
N VAL A 549 -36.20 -13.56 10.96
CA VAL A 549 -37.59 -13.08 10.80
C VAL A 549 -37.61 -11.66 10.24
N GLY A 550 -37.98 -11.53 8.96
CA GLY A 550 -38.29 -10.26 8.29
C GLY A 550 -37.26 -9.86 7.22
N GLY A 551 -37.72 -9.71 5.97
CA GLY A 551 -36.89 -9.45 4.78
C GLY A 551 -36.21 -8.08 4.75
N SER A 552 -35.26 -7.82 5.64
CA SER A 552 -34.35 -6.67 5.55
C SER A 552 -33.27 -6.96 4.49
N VAL A 553 -33.18 -6.11 3.48
CA VAL A 553 -32.07 -6.06 2.51
C VAL A 553 -30.75 -6.00 3.28
N PRO A 554 -29.75 -6.84 2.98
CA PRO A 554 -28.52 -6.85 3.75
C PRO A 554 -27.78 -5.53 3.57
N ILE A 555 -27.53 -4.83 4.69
CA ILE A 555 -26.88 -3.52 4.69
C ILE A 555 -25.40 -3.73 4.33
N GLN A 556 -25.04 -3.22 3.16
CA GLN A 556 -23.67 -3.14 2.68
C GLN A 556 -22.98 -1.96 3.37
N ARG A 557 -22.02 -2.20 4.27
CA ARG A 557 -21.28 -1.12 4.94
C ARG A 557 -19.79 -1.42 5.13
N PRO A 558 -18.91 -0.42 4.93
CA PRO A 558 -17.52 -0.50 5.37
C PRO A 558 -17.42 -0.77 6.87
N ARG A 559 -16.25 -1.22 7.30
CA ARG A 559 -15.94 -1.51 8.71
C ARG A 559 -14.62 -0.89 9.10
N LEU A 560 -14.59 -0.38 10.32
CA LEU A 560 -13.40 0.09 11.02
C LEU A 560 -13.14 -0.84 12.21
N CYS A 561 -12.06 -1.61 12.16
CA CYS A 561 -11.66 -2.53 13.22
C CYS A 561 -10.50 -1.92 14.03
N LYS A 562 -10.60 -1.92 15.36
CA LYS A 562 -9.54 -1.50 16.28
C LYS A 562 -8.79 -2.74 16.77
N LEU A 563 -7.48 -2.81 16.49
CA LEU A 563 -6.59 -3.89 16.88
C LEU A 563 -5.60 -3.40 17.93
N ASN A 564 -5.46 -4.15 19.02
CA ASN A 564 -4.37 -4.00 19.96
C ASN A 564 -3.22 -4.90 19.50
N VAL A 565 -2.10 -4.28 19.17
CA VAL A 565 -0.89 -4.95 18.70
C VAL A 565 0.11 -4.99 19.83
N THR A 566 0.66 -6.18 20.06
CA THR A 566 1.74 -6.42 21.00
C THR A 566 2.90 -7.04 20.24
N VAL A 567 4.04 -6.36 20.23
CA VAL A 567 5.27 -6.87 19.62
C VAL A 567 6.19 -7.28 20.76
N PRO A 568 6.36 -8.59 21.00
CA PRO A 568 7.33 -9.04 21.98
C PRO A 568 8.74 -8.68 21.49
N PRO A 569 9.69 -8.50 22.40
CA PRO A 569 11.07 -8.23 22.03
C PRO A 569 11.65 -9.35 21.18
N ARG A 570 12.58 -9.01 20.27
CA ARG A 570 13.20 -9.97 19.33
C ARG A 570 13.93 -11.15 20.00
N TRP A 571 14.16 -11.08 21.31
CA TRP A 571 14.94 -12.06 22.06
C TRP A 571 14.15 -12.94 23.04
N ASN A 572 12.82 -12.86 23.08
CA ASN A 572 12.05 -13.79 23.90
C ASN A 572 12.22 -15.23 23.39
N GLN A 573 12.50 -16.15 24.33
CA GLN A 573 13.07 -17.51 24.22
C GLN A 573 12.27 -18.52 23.36
N ASP A 574 11.09 -18.15 22.86
CA ASP A 574 10.18 -19.06 22.15
C ASP A 574 10.71 -19.56 20.79
N GLU A 575 11.76 -18.92 20.23
CA GLU A 575 12.40 -19.39 19.00
C GLU A 575 13.24 -20.65 19.18
N TYR A 576 13.75 -20.94 20.39
CA TYR A 576 14.66 -22.08 20.59
C TYR A 576 13.98 -23.38 21.04
N LEU A 577 12.72 -23.32 21.46
CA LEU A 577 11.96 -24.51 21.88
C LEU A 577 10.99 -25.02 20.81
N ALA A 578 10.57 -24.20 19.85
CA ALA A 578 9.60 -24.63 18.83
C ALA A 578 10.14 -25.73 17.88
N ASP A 579 11.45 -25.72 17.59
CA ASP A 579 12.10 -26.77 16.78
C ASP A 579 12.37 -28.07 17.55
N VAL A 580 12.34 -28.05 18.88
CA VAL A 580 12.59 -29.24 19.72
C VAL A 580 11.27 -29.89 20.18
N VAL A 581 10.25 -29.09 20.48
CA VAL A 581 8.96 -29.58 21.00
C VAL A 581 8.11 -30.25 19.92
N SER A 582 8.40 -30.02 18.64
CA SER A 582 7.78 -30.76 17.53
C SER A 582 8.19 -32.24 17.45
N SER A 583 9.12 -32.70 18.31
CA SER A 583 9.63 -34.08 18.30
C SER A 583 9.45 -34.86 19.61
N SER A 584 8.90 -34.29 20.68
CA SER A 584 8.80 -35.02 21.95
C SER A 584 7.75 -34.49 22.94
N THR A 585 6.48 -34.72 22.66
CA THR A 585 5.47 -34.87 23.74
C THR A 585 4.43 -35.93 23.37
N SER A 586 4.80 -37.19 23.55
CA SER A 586 3.84 -38.24 23.89
C SER A 586 3.93 -38.52 25.39
N GLY A 587 2.92 -38.03 26.11
CA GLY A 587 2.48 -38.55 27.41
C GLY A 587 3.42 -38.36 28.62
N SER A 588 3.12 -37.35 29.45
CA SER A 588 2.93 -37.61 30.88
C SER A 588 1.97 -36.59 31.47
N LYS A 589 1.01 -37.09 32.25
CA LYS A 589 0.11 -36.32 33.10
C LYS A 589 0.89 -35.96 34.36
N ASP A 590 0.99 -34.69 34.68
CA ASP A 590 0.95 -34.24 36.07
C ASP A 590 0.48 -32.78 36.12
N ASP A 591 -0.79 -32.62 36.51
CA ASP A 591 -1.38 -31.36 36.93
C ASP A 591 -0.93 -31.10 38.38
N SER A 592 0.00 -30.19 38.58
CA SER A 592 -0.03 -29.25 39.72
C SER A 592 1.18 -28.32 39.70
N ILE A 593 0.93 -27.06 40.04
CA ILE A 593 1.88 -25.95 40.19
C ILE A 593 2.18 -25.22 38.89
N LEU A 594 1.32 -24.27 38.49
CA LEU A 594 1.69 -22.96 37.92
C LEU A 594 0.46 -22.03 37.95
N SER A 595 0.05 -21.64 39.16
CA SER A 595 -0.87 -20.52 39.40
C SER A 595 -0.05 -19.28 39.72
N LEU A 596 0.25 -18.45 38.71
CA LEU A 596 0.52 -17.00 38.77
C LEU A 596 1.02 -16.44 37.42
N ALA A 597 0.48 -16.92 36.30
CA ALA A 597 0.67 -16.23 35.01
C ALA A 597 -0.34 -15.06 34.92
N PRO A 598 0.08 -13.84 34.49
CA PRO A 598 -0.86 -12.79 34.13
C PRO A 598 -1.83 -13.32 33.06
N PRO A 599 -3.06 -12.79 32.93
CA PRO A 599 -4.03 -13.29 31.97
C PRO A 599 -3.39 -13.31 30.57
N VAL A 600 -3.31 -14.50 29.98
CA VAL A 600 -2.86 -14.70 28.61
C VAL A 600 -3.79 -13.86 27.73
N GLN A 601 -3.28 -12.74 27.22
CA GLN A 601 -3.97 -12.00 26.16
C GLN A 601 -4.22 -13.01 25.04
N THR A 602 -5.48 -13.34 24.80
CA THR A 602 -5.88 -14.33 23.80
C THR A 602 -5.44 -13.82 22.42
N SER A 603 -4.35 -14.38 21.92
CA SER A 603 -3.85 -14.09 20.58
C SER A 603 -4.91 -14.50 19.56
N GLN A 604 -5.41 -13.56 18.77
CA GLN A 604 -6.35 -13.83 17.69
C GLN A 604 -5.61 -13.80 16.35
N HIS A 605 -6.08 -14.59 15.38
CA HIS A 605 -5.47 -14.70 14.05
C HIS A 605 -6.47 -14.32 12.95
N ALA A 606 -5.99 -13.58 11.97
CA ALA A 606 -6.67 -13.23 10.73
C ALA A 606 -5.60 -12.95 9.66
N PRO A 607 -5.89 -13.04 8.35
CA PRO A 607 -4.91 -12.76 7.29
C PRO A 607 -4.24 -11.38 7.41
N LEU A 608 -4.96 -10.38 7.94
CA LEU A 608 -4.39 -9.06 8.23
C LEU A 608 -3.23 -9.12 9.24
N VAL A 609 -3.30 -10.01 10.23
CA VAL A 609 -2.25 -10.19 11.24
C VAL A 609 -0.95 -10.68 10.59
N ASP A 610 -1.05 -11.48 9.53
CA ASP A 610 0.12 -11.94 8.79
C ASP A 610 0.78 -10.79 8.01
N CYS A 611 0.01 -9.86 7.45
CA CYS A 611 0.53 -8.60 6.90
C CYS A 611 1.21 -7.75 7.98
N ILE A 612 0.60 -7.59 9.16
CA ILE A 612 1.18 -6.83 10.28
C ILE A 612 2.54 -7.44 10.69
N ARG A 613 2.65 -8.77 10.69
CA ARG A 613 3.88 -9.48 11.04
C ARG A 613 5.02 -9.24 10.06
N THR A 614 4.74 -8.86 8.81
CA THR A 614 5.82 -8.53 7.86
C THR A 614 6.48 -7.18 8.16
N ARG A 615 5.80 -6.29 8.90
CA ARG A 615 6.34 -5.02 9.42
C ARG A 615 6.87 -5.13 10.84
N TRP A 616 6.11 -5.79 11.72
CA TRP A 616 6.49 -6.05 13.11
C TRP A 616 6.57 -7.57 13.32
N PRO A 617 7.75 -8.17 13.09
CA PRO A 617 7.95 -9.58 13.34
C PRO A 617 7.47 -9.97 14.74
N ARG A 618 6.84 -11.14 14.86
CA ARG A 618 6.29 -11.67 16.12
C ARG A 618 5.10 -10.91 16.71
N ALA A 619 4.53 -9.94 16.00
CA ALA A 619 3.34 -9.25 16.46
C ALA A 619 2.19 -10.24 16.78
N VAL A 620 1.58 -10.00 17.94
CA VAL A 620 0.36 -10.64 18.40
C VAL A 620 -0.73 -9.57 18.42
N CYS A 621 -1.87 -9.89 17.80
CA CYS A 621 -2.99 -8.97 17.69
C CYS A 621 -4.19 -9.50 18.47
N SER A 622 -5.00 -8.57 18.97
CA SER A 622 -6.32 -8.83 19.53
C SER A 622 -7.27 -7.70 19.14
N TRP A 623 -8.56 -7.99 18.98
CA TRP A 623 -9.61 -7.04 18.65
C TRP A 623 -10.91 -7.44 19.35
N ALA A 624 -11.84 -6.48 19.42
CA ALA A 624 -13.20 -6.71 19.88
C ALA A 624 -14.16 -6.65 18.69
N GLY A 625 -15.21 -7.48 18.71
CA GLY A 625 -16.20 -7.55 17.64
C GLY A 625 -15.77 -8.40 16.45
N ASP A 626 -16.16 -7.99 15.25
CA ASP A 626 -15.92 -8.72 14.01
C ASP A 626 -14.42 -8.84 13.69
N MET A 627 -14.05 -9.97 13.08
CA MET A 627 -12.70 -10.20 12.56
C MET A 627 -12.37 -9.20 11.44
N PRO A 628 -11.16 -8.58 11.45
CA PRO A 628 -10.71 -7.74 10.35
C PRO A 628 -10.61 -8.58 9.06
N SER A 629 -11.21 -8.10 7.98
CA SER A 629 -11.23 -8.82 6.69
C SER A 629 -10.56 -8.00 5.60
N ILE A 630 -9.54 -8.60 4.99
CA ILE A 630 -8.87 -8.09 3.77
C ILE A 630 -9.25 -8.89 2.52
N VAL A 631 -10.20 -9.83 2.63
CA VAL A 631 -10.66 -10.75 1.57
C VAL A 631 -12.16 -10.59 1.32
#